data_AF-A0A6A1WWI8-F1
#
_entry.id   AF-A0A6A1WWI8-F1
#
_cell.length_a   1.000
_cell.length_b   1.000
_cell.length_c   1.000
_cell.angle_alpha   90.00
_cell.angle_beta   90.00
_cell.angle_gamma   90.00
#
_symmetry.space_group_name_H-M   'P 1'
#
loop_
_entity.id
_entity.type
_entity.pdbx_description
1 polymer ?
#
loop_
_entity_poly.entity_id
_entity_poly.type
_entity_poly.pdbx_seq_one_letter_code
_entity_poly.pdbx_strand_id
1 'polypeptide(L)'
;MKKNFLLACLISAVFAAPAGAWELWDQFKATNLTPEGRVVDYSEAKLITTSEGQSYGMFFALVANDKKAFDEMFAWTEKNLGENQPAWLWGIPDGKPNGTGKILDTNNATDSDMWIAYCLNEAARI
;
A
#
# COMPACT_ATOMS: atom_id res chain seq x y z
N MET A 1 -26.77 6.85 56.06
CA MET A 1 -27.82 6.52 55.07
C MET A 1 -27.99 7.66 54.07
N LYS A 2 -27.17 7.73 53.01
CA LYS A 2 -27.44 8.55 51.82
C LYS A 2 -26.86 7.85 50.58
N LYS A 3 -27.75 7.07 49.97
CA LYS A 3 -27.95 6.84 48.53
C LYS A 3 -26.69 6.53 47.69
N ASN A 4 -26.39 5.23 47.61
CA ASN A 4 -25.80 4.59 46.43
C ASN A 4 -26.69 4.90 45.22
N PHE A 5 -26.31 5.88 44.41
CA PHE A 5 -26.94 6.09 43.11
C PHE A 5 -25.92 6.82 42.23
N LEU A 6 -25.07 6.05 41.55
CA LEU A 6 -24.28 6.45 40.37
C LEU A 6 -23.45 5.22 39.95
N LEU A 7 -24.12 4.10 39.69
CA LEU A 7 -23.52 2.94 39.07
C LEU A 7 -24.46 2.46 37.96
N ALA A 8 -24.33 3.06 36.77
CA ALA A 8 -24.72 2.49 35.47
C ALA A 8 -24.73 3.59 34.41
N CYS A 9 -23.57 4.00 33.90
CA CYS A 9 -23.52 4.70 32.60
C CYS A 9 -22.15 4.70 31.90
N LEU A 10 -21.25 3.75 32.21
CA LEU A 10 -19.89 3.74 31.63
C LEU A 10 -19.51 2.47 30.89
N ILE A 11 -20.49 1.70 30.37
CA ILE A 11 -20.19 0.56 29.50
C ILE A 11 -21.06 0.66 28.24
N SER A 12 -20.81 1.69 27.44
CA SER A 12 -21.24 1.74 26.04
C SER A 12 -20.30 2.63 25.23
N ALA A 13 -18.99 2.54 25.46
CA ALA A 13 -18.03 2.79 24.38
C ALA A 13 -17.89 1.46 23.62
N VAL A 14 -19.00 1.07 22.97
CA VAL A 14 -18.99 -0.03 22.01
C VAL A 14 -18.01 0.38 20.92
N PHE A 15 -17.03 -0.48 20.66
CA PHE A 15 -16.04 -0.43 19.60
C PHE A 15 -16.55 0.24 18.31
N ALA A 16 -16.49 1.56 18.25
CA ALA A 16 -16.51 2.25 16.99
C ALA A 16 -15.13 2.03 16.40
N ALA A 17 -15.00 1.07 15.49
CA ALA A 17 -13.87 1.06 14.58
C ALA A 17 -13.75 2.49 14.02
N PRO A 18 -12.56 3.11 14.06
CA PRO A 18 -12.43 4.48 13.59
C PRO A 18 -13.00 4.55 12.18
N ALA A 19 -13.74 5.61 11.87
CA ALA A 19 -14.19 5.88 10.52
C ALA A 19 -12.93 6.01 9.65
N GLY A 20 -12.54 4.91 8.98
CA GLY A 20 -11.23 4.76 8.34
C GLY A 20 -10.49 3.43 8.59
N ALA A 21 -10.98 2.54 9.47
CA ALA A 21 -10.38 1.22 9.65
C ALA A 21 -10.76 0.28 8.49
N TRP A 22 -9.85 0.11 7.54
CA TRP A 22 -9.92 -0.97 6.55
C TRP A 22 -8.95 -2.08 6.96
N GLU A 23 -9.43 -3.04 7.74
CA GLU A 23 -8.58 -4.09 8.32
C GLU A 23 -7.83 -4.91 7.26
N LEU A 24 -8.46 -5.19 6.11
CA LEU A 24 -7.80 -5.88 5.00
C LEU A 24 -6.66 -5.06 4.39
N TRP A 25 -6.76 -3.73 4.37
CA TRP A 25 -5.65 -2.86 3.96
C TRP A 25 -4.49 -2.94 4.96
N ASP A 26 -4.78 -2.92 6.26
CA ASP A 26 -3.75 -3.07 7.29
C ASP A 26 -3.06 -4.43 7.22
N GLN A 27 -3.83 -5.50 6.99
CA GLN A 27 -3.28 -6.84 6.76
C GLN A 27 -2.41 -6.88 5.51
N PHE A 28 -2.89 -6.35 4.38
CA PHE A 28 -2.12 -6.27 3.14
C PHE A 28 -0.80 -5.51 3.32
N LYS A 29 -0.82 -4.36 4.01
CA LYS A 29 0.40 -3.63 4.32
C LYS A 29 1.37 -4.48 5.15
N ALA A 30 0.87 -5.13 6.19
CA ALA A 30 1.69 -5.94 7.08
C ALA A 30 2.34 -7.14 6.37
N THR A 31 1.72 -7.67 5.32
CA THR A 31 2.21 -8.86 4.60
C THR A 31 2.99 -8.54 3.33
N ASN A 32 2.63 -7.48 2.60
CA ASN A 32 3.11 -7.24 1.24
C ASN A 32 3.79 -5.90 1.03
N LEU A 33 3.60 -4.89 1.91
CA LEU A 33 4.20 -3.58 1.75
C LEU A 33 5.45 -3.43 2.62
N THR A 34 6.61 -3.22 2.00
CA THR A 34 7.83 -2.91 2.76
C THR A 34 7.79 -1.48 3.31
N PRO A 35 8.57 -1.15 4.36
CA PRO A 35 8.65 0.21 4.89
C PRO A 35 9.08 1.26 3.87
N GLU A 36 9.76 0.86 2.80
CA GLU A 36 10.21 1.75 1.73
C GLU A 36 9.16 1.96 0.62
N GLY A 37 7.94 1.41 0.75
CA GLY A 37 6.86 1.59 -0.23
C GLY A 37 6.82 0.56 -1.36
N ARG A 38 7.45 -0.61 -1.18
CA ARG A 38 7.46 -1.66 -2.20
C ARG A 38 6.41 -2.72 -1.90
N VAL A 39 5.54 -2.99 -2.87
CA VAL A 39 4.60 -4.12 -2.85
C VAL A 39 5.32 -5.36 -3.37
N VAL A 40 5.42 -6.39 -2.55
CA VAL A 40 6.16 -7.62 -2.86
C VAL A 40 5.21 -8.79 -3.05
N ASP A 41 5.38 -9.50 -4.17
CA ASP A 41 4.86 -10.84 -4.32
C ASP A 41 5.89 -11.86 -3.80
N TYR A 42 5.60 -12.42 -2.63
CA TYR A 42 6.43 -13.43 -1.98
C TYR A 42 6.23 -14.85 -2.53
N SER A 43 5.27 -15.06 -3.42
CA SER A 43 5.10 -16.36 -4.10
C SER A 43 6.18 -16.59 -5.16
N GLU A 44 6.81 -15.51 -5.63
CA GLU A 44 7.83 -15.52 -6.67
C GLU A 44 9.24 -15.60 -6.10
N ALA A 45 10.06 -16.50 -6.66
CA ALA A 45 11.42 -16.76 -6.15
C ALA A 45 12.34 -15.53 -6.21
N LYS A 46 12.08 -14.61 -7.15
CA LYS A 46 12.84 -13.36 -7.30
C LYS A 46 12.31 -12.23 -6.41
N LEU A 47 11.32 -12.52 -5.55
CA LEU A 47 10.63 -11.53 -4.71
C LEU A 47 10.20 -10.36 -5.60
N ILE A 48 9.28 -10.56 -6.54
CA ILE A 48 9.03 -9.54 -7.56
C ILE A 48 8.17 -8.39 -7.01
N THR A 49 8.26 -7.26 -7.68
CA THR A 49 7.30 -6.17 -7.62
C THR A 49 6.89 -5.87 -9.05
N THR A 50 5.59 -5.74 -9.27
CA THR A 50 5.04 -5.30 -10.55
C THR A 50 4.56 -3.85 -10.46
N SER A 51 4.53 -3.14 -11.59
CA SER A 51 3.83 -1.86 -11.67
C SER A 51 2.35 -2.02 -11.29
N GLU A 52 1.75 -3.18 -11.59
CA GLU A 52 0.39 -3.55 -11.19
C GLU A 52 0.22 -3.53 -9.67
N GLY A 53 1.08 -4.25 -8.95
CA GLY A 53 1.07 -4.31 -7.49
C GLY A 53 1.24 -2.94 -6.85
N GLN A 54 2.14 -2.10 -7.38
CA GLN A 54 2.28 -0.71 -6.94
C GLN A 54 1.00 0.09 -7.19
N SER A 55 0.41 -0.02 -8.38
CA SER A 55 -0.78 0.73 -8.76
C SER A 55 -2.00 0.38 -7.90
N TYR A 56 -2.19 -0.90 -7.57
CA TYR A 56 -3.28 -1.36 -6.71
C TYR A 56 -3.03 -0.95 -5.25
N GLY A 57 -1.78 -1.04 -4.78
CA GLY A 57 -1.41 -0.52 -3.46
C GLY A 57 -1.73 0.97 -3.33
N MET A 58 -1.36 1.79 -4.33
CA MET A 58 -1.68 3.21 -4.37
C MET A 58 -3.20 3.46 -4.37
N PHE A 59 -3.97 2.68 -5.12
CA PHE A 59 -5.43 2.75 -5.10
C PHE A 59 -6.00 2.42 -3.71
N PHE A 60 -5.49 1.38 -3.05
CA PHE A 60 -5.95 1.02 -1.71
C PHE A 60 -5.61 2.09 -0.68
N ALA A 61 -4.39 2.65 -0.73
CA ALA A 61 -4.00 3.75 0.13
C ALA A 61 -4.89 4.98 -0.08
N LEU A 62 -5.26 5.29 -1.33
CA LEU A 62 -6.19 6.36 -1.64
C LEU A 62 -7.57 6.12 -1.00
N VAL A 63 -8.13 4.92 -1.18
CA VAL A 63 -9.44 4.53 -0.59
C VAL A 63 -9.39 4.55 0.94
N ALA A 64 -8.27 4.14 1.54
CA ALA A 64 -8.05 4.13 2.98
C ALA A 64 -7.75 5.52 3.57
N ASN A 65 -7.59 6.56 2.75
CA ASN A 65 -7.07 7.87 3.16
C ASN A 65 -5.69 7.77 3.86
N ASP A 66 -4.86 6.82 3.41
CA ASP A 66 -3.51 6.55 3.95
C ASP A 66 -2.46 7.28 3.11
N LYS A 67 -2.36 8.59 3.32
CA LYS A 67 -1.44 9.45 2.56
C LYS A 67 0.02 9.00 2.66
N LYS A 68 0.44 8.53 3.84
CA LYS A 68 1.83 8.11 4.08
C LYS A 68 2.19 6.94 3.18
N ALA A 69 1.36 5.89 3.17
CA ALA A 69 1.60 4.73 2.33
C ALA A 69 1.54 5.09 0.83
N PHE A 70 0.60 5.96 0.43
CA PHE A 70 0.52 6.46 -0.94
C PHE A 70 1.83 7.13 -1.39
N ASP A 71 2.33 8.08 -0.60
CA ASP A 71 3.56 8.83 -0.90
C ASP A 71 4.78 7.90 -0.98
N GLU A 72 4.88 6.94 -0.05
CA GLU A 72 5.97 5.96 -0.02
C GLU A 72 5.95 5.05 -1.25
N MET A 73 4.77 4.54 -1.64
CA MET A 73 4.64 3.71 -2.84
C MET A 73 4.93 4.48 -4.12
N PHE A 74 4.45 5.72 -4.23
CA PHE A 74 4.72 6.54 -5.40
C PHE A 74 6.22 6.84 -5.54
N ALA A 75 6.88 7.26 -4.45
CA ALA A 75 8.31 7.52 -4.45
C ALA A 75 9.13 6.25 -4.77
N TRP A 76 8.71 5.08 -4.27
CA TRP A 76 9.36 3.83 -4.63
C TRP A 76 9.19 3.50 -6.11
N THR A 77 7.99 3.67 -6.66
CA THR A 77 7.67 3.46 -8.08
C THR A 77 8.55 4.33 -8.98
N GLU A 78 8.60 5.64 -8.75
CA GLU A 78 9.43 6.56 -9.55
C GLU A 78 10.91 6.15 -9.53
N LYS A 79 11.42 5.86 -8.32
CA LYS A 79 12.83 5.52 -8.12
C LYS A 79 13.24 4.19 -8.76
N ASN A 80 12.38 3.18 -8.74
CA ASN A 80 12.77 1.80 -9.07
C ASN A 80 12.18 1.29 -10.39
N LEU A 81 11.01 1.79 -10.78
CA LEU A 81 10.31 1.41 -12.02
C LEU A 81 10.43 2.52 -13.09
N GLY A 82 10.56 3.79 -12.69
CA GLY A 82 10.73 4.94 -13.58
C GLY A 82 9.54 5.91 -13.53
N GLU A 83 9.77 7.18 -13.90
CA GLU A 83 8.82 8.29 -13.72
C GLU A 83 7.72 8.38 -14.81
N ASN A 84 8.06 8.11 -16.08
CA ASN A 84 7.13 8.33 -17.20
C ASN A 84 6.43 7.06 -17.69
N GLN A 85 7.16 5.94 -17.73
CA GLN A 85 6.69 4.62 -18.14
C GLN A 85 7.28 3.61 -17.16
N PRO A 86 6.64 3.39 -16.01
CA PRO A 86 7.13 2.45 -15.01
C PRO A 86 7.31 1.06 -15.64
N ALA A 87 8.52 0.51 -15.51
CA ALA A 87 8.80 -0.87 -15.88
C ALA A 87 7.85 -1.82 -15.14
N TRP A 88 7.30 -2.80 -15.86
CA TRP A 88 6.28 -3.67 -15.30
C TRP A 88 6.83 -4.68 -14.32
N LEU A 89 8.13 -4.99 -14.37
CA LEU A 89 8.72 -6.04 -13.56
C LEU A 89 10.07 -5.64 -12.97
N TRP A 90 10.13 -5.63 -11.64
CA TRP A 90 11.33 -5.47 -10.84
C TRP A 90 11.48 -6.65 -9.88
N GLY A 91 12.70 -7.04 -9.54
CA GLY A 91 12.91 -8.10 -8.55
C GLY A 91 14.36 -8.19 -8.09
N ILE A 92 14.58 -9.09 -7.14
CA ILE A 92 15.89 -9.48 -6.63
C ILE A 92 16.32 -10.78 -7.33
N PRO A 93 17.25 -10.73 -8.31
CA PRO A 93 17.55 -11.89 -9.15
C PRO A 93 18.04 -13.13 -8.41
N ASP A 94 18.70 -12.95 -7.25
CA ASP A 94 19.20 -14.04 -6.42
C ASP A 94 18.22 -14.49 -5.32
N GLY A 95 17.02 -13.88 -5.26
CA GLY A 95 15.95 -14.24 -4.34
C GLY A 95 16.26 -13.99 -2.86
N LYS A 96 17.40 -13.36 -2.54
CA LYS A 96 17.77 -13.10 -1.14
C LYS A 96 17.05 -11.85 -0.66
N PRO A 97 16.45 -11.83 0.54
CA PRO A 97 15.76 -10.65 1.07
C PRO A 97 16.60 -9.36 1.08
N ASN A 98 17.93 -9.49 1.19
CA ASN A 98 18.89 -8.37 1.19
C ASN A 98 19.71 -8.30 -0.11
N GLY A 99 19.27 -8.97 -1.17
CA GLY A 99 19.94 -8.94 -2.47
C GLY A 99 19.70 -7.63 -3.21
N THR A 100 20.57 -7.32 -4.17
CA THR A 100 20.44 -6.13 -5.01
C THR A 100 19.34 -6.35 -6.04
N GLY A 101 18.26 -5.58 -5.93
CA GLY A 101 17.20 -5.63 -6.91
C GLY A 101 17.47 -4.80 -8.17
N LYS A 102 16.75 -5.11 -9.24
CA LYS A 102 16.83 -4.42 -10.53
C LYS A 102 15.54 -4.61 -11.33
N ILE A 103 15.36 -3.77 -12.34
CA ILE A 103 14.39 -4.01 -13.40
C ILE A 103 14.73 -5.34 -14.09
N LEU A 104 13.74 -6.22 -14.19
CA LEU A 104 13.83 -7.52 -14.85
C LEU A 104 13.28 -7.46 -16.28
N ASP A 105 12.34 -6.56 -16.53
CA ASP A 105 11.80 -6.24 -17.85
C ASP A 105 11.46 -4.75 -17.92
N THR A 106 11.97 -4.08 -18.95
CA THR A 106 11.83 -2.62 -19.14
C THR A 106 10.52 -2.22 -19.80
N ASN A 107 9.71 -3.16 -20.30
CA ASN A 107 8.42 -2.82 -20.88
C ASN A 107 7.46 -2.28 -19.80
N ASN A 108 6.47 -1.48 -20.17
CA ASN A 108 5.40 -1.07 -19.26
C ASN A 108 4.25 -2.10 -19.24
N ALA A 109 3.29 -1.88 -18.35
CA ALA A 109 1.98 -2.54 -18.35
C ALA A 109 0.88 -1.46 -18.28
N THR A 110 0.10 -1.35 -19.36
CA THR A 110 -0.78 -0.20 -19.57
C THR A 110 -1.96 -0.12 -18.60
N ASP A 111 -2.42 -1.25 -18.09
CA ASP A 111 -3.41 -1.29 -17.01
C ASP A 111 -2.88 -0.59 -15.75
N SER A 112 -1.62 -0.86 -15.40
CA SER A 112 -0.95 -0.30 -14.23
C SER A 112 -0.69 1.19 -14.42
N ASP A 113 -0.25 1.60 -15.61
CA ASP A 113 -0.05 3.01 -15.95
C ASP A 113 -1.35 3.81 -15.79
N MET A 114 -2.47 3.25 -16.26
CA MET A 114 -3.78 3.89 -16.13
C MET A 114 -4.21 4.02 -14.66
N TRP A 115 -3.97 3.00 -13.83
CA TRP A 115 -4.28 3.07 -12.41
C TRP A 115 -3.40 4.07 -11.65
N ILE A 116 -2.11 4.15 -11.94
CA ILE A 116 -1.21 5.15 -11.34
C ILE A 116 -1.69 6.56 -11.70
N ALA A 117 -1.96 6.81 -12.99
CA ALA A 117 -2.46 8.10 -13.45
C ALA A 117 -3.81 8.46 -12.81
N TYR A 118 -4.73 7.50 -12.70
CA TYR A 118 -6.01 7.70 -12.03
C TYR A 118 -5.80 8.07 -10.55
N CYS A 119 -4.98 7.31 -9.83
CA CYS A 119 -4.72 7.52 -8.41
C CYS A 119 -4.09 8.89 -8.13
N LEU A 120 -3.13 9.32 -8.96
CA LEU A 120 -2.51 10.65 -8.82
C LEU A 120 -3.52 11.78 -9.04
N ASN A 121 -4.36 11.66 -10.07
CA ASN A 121 -5.40 12.66 -10.35
C ASN A 121 -6.45 12.72 -9.23
N GLU A 122 -6.90 11.58 -8.73
CA GLU A 122 -7.89 11.54 -7.65
C GLU A 122 -7.30 11.99 -6.32
N ALA A 123 -6.07 11.62 -5.99
CA ALA A 123 -5.36 12.09 -4.79
C ALA A 123 -5.16 13.61 -4.79
N ALA A 124 -5.00 14.23 -5.96
CA ALA A 124 -4.92 15.68 -6.09
C ALA A 124 -6.29 16.37 -5.99
N ARG A 125 -7.39 15.65 -6.25
CA ARG A 125 -8.75 16.18 -6.27
C ARG A 125 -9.41 16.16 -4.89
N ILE A 126 -9.16 15.12 -4.09
CA ILE A 126 -9.78 14.91 -2.75
C ILE A 126 -8.96 15.52 -1.63
#